data_AF-A0A0R1HJY9-F1
#
_entry.id   AF-A0A0R1HJY9-F1
#
_cell.length_a   1.000
_cell.length_b   1.000
_cell.length_c   1.000
_cell.angle_alpha   90.00
_cell.angle_beta   90.00
_cell.angle_gamma   90.00
#
_symmetry.space_group_name_H-M   'P 1'
#
loop_
_entity.id
_entity.type
_entity.pdbx_description
1 polymer ?
#
loop_
_entity_poly.entity_id
_entity_poly.type
_entity_poly.pdbx_seq_one_letter_code
_entity_poly.pdbx_strand_id
1 'polypeptide(L)'
;MQPHWTWALAALGITVSAGAAFYRLNQVSVRPQPLTSRRSDLNYTAVPTLFVPGWLGSGRSYNSMIAAFQNHNAATKVMTIIVGPTGKIHTSGHLSRIANNPLIQVIFANSLAGYRTHGKELATILRFLQVHEGLTEYHLVAHSWGGNAMLNVLFSEANQTLPILKKLVLLGVPVNEGADNTELPLTGLPRFRAPQYADLLKRRDLLGRQPQLEIFNLIGKLQHRAGDGETKIGEAVAVKPLFAGSGARVTTTILPGLNHHQIHQTHPAFRAIVAALWQSDPVVPPNAPKKRGQYSTY
;
A
#
# COMPACT_ATOMS: atom_id res chain seq x y z
N MET A 1 -45.92 37.20 4.60
CA MET A 1 -44.44 37.08 4.54
C MET A 1 -44.05 35.73 5.11
N GLN A 2 -43.59 34.79 4.28
CA GLN A 2 -43.08 33.49 4.73
C GLN A 2 -41.63 33.67 5.22
N PRO A 3 -41.23 33.10 6.38
CA PRO A 3 -39.95 33.44 6.97
C PRO A 3 -38.77 32.79 6.22
N HIS A 4 -37.80 33.62 5.82
CA HIS A 4 -36.60 33.24 5.07
C HIS A 4 -35.65 32.25 5.78
N TRP A 5 -35.88 31.93 7.07
CA TRP A 5 -35.03 31.03 7.85
C TRP A 5 -35.32 29.53 7.62
N THR A 6 -36.48 29.18 7.10
CA THR A 6 -36.85 27.78 6.80
C THR A 6 -36.00 27.19 5.67
N TRP A 7 -35.65 27.99 4.67
CA TRP A 7 -34.74 27.60 3.58
C TRP A 7 -33.28 27.44 4.02
N ALA A 8 -32.83 28.24 4.99
CA ALA A 8 -31.47 28.16 5.53
C ALA A 8 -31.23 26.87 6.35
N LEU A 9 -32.21 26.45 7.16
CA LEU A 9 -32.14 25.19 7.92
C LEU A 9 -32.27 23.96 7.00
N ALA A 10 -33.11 24.04 5.96
CA ALA A 10 -33.19 22.99 4.94
C ALA A 10 -31.89 22.85 4.14
N ALA A 11 -31.25 23.96 3.73
CA ALA A 11 -29.98 23.95 3.04
C ALA A 11 -28.82 23.43 3.93
N LEU A 12 -28.80 23.77 5.22
CA LEU A 12 -27.85 23.24 6.19
C LEU A 12 -28.05 21.73 6.42
N GLY A 13 -29.30 21.27 6.50
CA GLY A 13 -29.64 19.85 6.63
C GLY A 13 -29.24 19.02 5.41
N ILE A 14 -29.44 19.55 4.20
CA ILE A 14 -29.07 18.90 2.93
C ILE A 14 -27.54 18.83 2.80
N THR A 15 -26.81 19.90 3.14
CA THR A 15 -25.33 19.91 3.08
C THR A 15 -24.69 18.97 4.10
N VAL A 16 -25.19 18.92 5.34
CA VAL A 16 -24.72 17.96 6.35
C VAL A 16 -25.03 16.52 5.96
N SER A 17 -26.22 16.26 5.41
CA SER A 17 -26.64 14.92 4.97
C SER A 17 -25.87 14.46 3.73
N ALA A 18 -25.60 15.35 2.77
CA ALA A 18 -24.73 15.09 1.62
C ALA A 18 -23.28 14.85 2.04
N GLY A 19 -22.77 15.62 3.01
CA GLY A 19 -21.44 15.42 3.59
C GLY A 19 -21.30 14.09 4.34
N ALA A 20 -22.30 13.72 5.14
CA ALA A 20 -22.34 12.43 5.85
C ALA A 20 -22.49 11.24 4.88
N ALA A 21 -23.32 11.39 3.84
CA ALA A 21 -23.45 10.39 2.78
C ALA A 21 -22.15 10.24 1.98
N PHE A 22 -21.49 11.33 1.59
CA PHE A 22 -20.18 11.31 0.92
C PHE A 22 -19.12 10.65 1.81
N TYR A 23 -19.09 10.98 3.11
CA TYR A 23 -18.21 10.37 4.10
C TYR A 23 -18.43 8.85 4.21
N ARG A 24 -19.68 8.39 4.29
CA ARG A 24 -20.04 6.96 4.32
C ARG A 24 -19.74 6.25 3.00
N LEU A 25 -19.99 6.90 1.86
CA LEU A 25 -19.75 6.35 0.51
C LEU A 25 -18.26 6.18 0.21
N ASN A 26 -17.39 7.00 0.80
CA ASN A 26 -15.93 6.87 0.73
C ASN A 26 -15.35 5.81 1.68
N GLN A 27 -16.17 5.27 2.59
CA GLN A 27 -15.80 4.14 3.47
C GLN A 27 -16.27 2.78 2.94
N VAL A 28 -16.91 2.75 1.76
CA VAL A 28 -17.37 1.51 1.14
C VAL A 28 -16.17 0.62 0.84
N SER A 29 -16.21 -0.56 1.44
CA SER A 29 -15.15 -1.54 1.40
C SER A 29 -15.72 -2.86 0.89
N VAL A 30 -14.94 -3.62 0.10
CA VAL A 30 -15.39 -4.92 -0.42
C VAL A 30 -15.68 -5.88 0.72
N ARG A 31 -16.71 -6.71 0.57
CA ARG A 31 -17.07 -7.69 1.60
C ARG A 31 -16.01 -8.79 1.71
N PRO A 32 -15.72 -9.28 2.93
CA PRO A 32 -14.97 -10.51 3.14
C PRO A 32 -15.55 -11.67 2.33
N GLN A 33 -14.68 -12.42 1.66
CA GLN A 33 -15.03 -13.66 0.98
C GLN A 33 -13.96 -14.72 1.30
N PRO A 34 -14.33 -15.87 1.89
CA PRO A 34 -13.39 -16.92 2.21
C PRO A 34 -12.86 -17.58 0.93
N LEU A 35 -11.65 -18.16 1.03
CA LEU A 35 -11.12 -19.01 -0.04
C LEU A 35 -12.06 -20.19 -0.30
N THR A 36 -12.32 -20.48 -1.57
CA THR A 36 -13.02 -21.70 -1.99
C THR A 36 -12.06 -22.86 -2.26
N SER A 37 -10.81 -22.55 -2.62
CA SER A 37 -9.75 -23.53 -2.86
C SER A 37 -8.37 -22.91 -2.61
N ARG A 38 -7.36 -23.73 -2.32
CA ARG A 38 -5.95 -23.29 -2.26
C ARG A 38 -5.27 -23.58 -3.59
N ARG A 39 -4.54 -22.60 -4.10
CA ARG A 39 -3.73 -22.73 -5.31
C ARG A 39 -2.35 -23.26 -4.99
N SER A 40 -1.82 -24.15 -5.82
CA SER A 40 -0.50 -24.76 -5.62
C SER A 40 0.68 -23.84 -5.94
N ASP A 41 0.44 -22.75 -6.67
CA ASP A 41 1.45 -21.78 -7.07
C ASP A 41 1.63 -20.62 -6.08
N LEU A 42 0.88 -20.64 -4.97
CA LEU A 42 0.88 -19.61 -3.93
C LEU A 42 1.18 -20.18 -2.54
N ASN A 43 2.00 -19.47 -1.80
CA ASN A 43 2.20 -19.63 -0.37
C ASN A 43 1.07 -18.93 0.39
N TYR A 44 0.41 -19.65 1.28
CA TYR A 44 -0.59 -19.08 2.17
C TYR A 44 -0.05 -19.02 3.59
N THR A 45 0.00 -17.82 4.15
CA THR A 45 0.49 -17.57 5.50
C THR A 45 -0.56 -16.85 6.33
N ALA A 46 -0.37 -16.83 7.65
CA ALA A 46 -1.18 -16.01 8.55
C ALA A 46 -0.68 -14.56 8.66
N VAL A 47 0.39 -14.18 7.94
CA VAL A 47 0.95 -12.83 7.94
C VAL A 47 0.01 -11.92 7.12
N PRO A 48 -0.65 -10.94 7.75
CA PRO A 48 -1.62 -10.13 7.04
C PRO A 48 -0.94 -9.08 6.14
N THR A 49 -1.65 -8.66 5.10
CA THR A 49 -1.24 -7.59 4.19
C THR A 49 -2.14 -6.37 4.38
N LEU A 50 -1.55 -5.24 4.75
CA LEU A 50 -2.24 -3.96 4.87
C LEU A 50 -2.24 -3.23 3.52
N PHE A 51 -3.35 -2.59 3.18
CA PHE A 51 -3.47 -1.74 1.99
C PHE A 51 -3.63 -0.28 2.40
N VAL A 52 -2.63 0.55 2.08
CA VAL A 52 -2.52 1.95 2.53
C VAL A 52 -2.65 2.89 1.32
N PRO A 53 -3.77 3.63 1.20
CA PRO A 53 -4.04 4.41 0.01
C PRO A 53 -3.21 5.69 -0.05
N GLY A 54 -3.15 6.29 -1.24
CA GLY A 54 -2.55 7.61 -1.46
C GLY A 54 -3.41 8.78 -0.96
N TRP A 55 -2.94 10.00 -1.22
CA TRP A 55 -3.70 11.22 -1.00
C TRP A 55 -5.04 11.18 -1.74
N LEU A 56 -6.10 11.72 -1.12
CA LEU A 56 -7.49 11.62 -1.58
C LEU A 56 -8.01 10.17 -1.72
N GLY A 57 -7.23 9.19 -1.29
CA GLY A 57 -7.61 7.80 -1.32
C GLY A 57 -8.76 7.49 -0.38
N SER A 58 -9.50 6.44 -0.73
CA SER A 58 -10.67 5.98 0.02
C SER A 58 -10.71 4.46 0.05
N GLY A 59 -11.71 3.87 0.71
CA GLY A 59 -11.93 2.42 0.61
C GLY A 59 -12.00 1.95 -0.85
N ARG A 60 -12.56 2.77 -1.74
CA ARG A 60 -12.72 2.40 -3.15
C ARG A 60 -11.42 2.17 -3.89
N SER A 61 -10.31 2.81 -3.47
CA SER A 61 -9.01 2.73 -4.15
C SER A 61 -8.53 1.28 -4.34
N TYR A 62 -8.82 0.40 -3.38
CA TYR A 62 -8.36 -1.00 -3.42
C TYR A 62 -9.47 -2.04 -3.57
N ASN A 63 -10.73 -1.60 -3.71
CA ASN A 63 -11.85 -2.53 -3.79
C ASN A 63 -11.72 -3.50 -4.97
N SER A 64 -11.41 -3.00 -6.18
CA SER A 64 -11.20 -3.85 -7.36
C SER A 64 -10.07 -4.87 -7.14
N MET A 65 -8.95 -4.44 -6.57
CA MET A 65 -7.80 -5.28 -6.30
C MET A 65 -8.07 -6.36 -5.25
N ILE A 66 -8.67 -5.98 -4.11
CA ILE A 66 -9.05 -6.92 -3.06
C ILE A 66 -10.07 -7.93 -3.58
N ALA A 67 -11.08 -7.47 -4.34
CA ALA A 67 -12.04 -8.36 -4.96
C ALA A 67 -11.37 -9.35 -5.91
N ALA A 68 -10.43 -8.89 -6.75
CA ALA A 68 -9.67 -9.78 -7.63
C ALA A 68 -8.86 -10.81 -6.83
N PHE A 69 -8.17 -10.41 -5.76
CA PHE A 69 -7.40 -11.36 -4.93
C PHE A 69 -8.29 -12.42 -4.27
N GLN A 70 -9.49 -12.04 -3.81
CA GLN A 70 -10.46 -12.99 -3.26
C GLN A 70 -11.03 -13.91 -4.34
N ASN A 71 -11.48 -13.36 -5.47
CA ASN A 71 -12.08 -14.12 -6.58
C ASN A 71 -11.11 -15.13 -7.20
N HIS A 72 -9.81 -14.82 -7.21
CA HIS A 72 -8.76 -15.71 -7.71
C HIS A 72 -8.11 -16.55 -6.61
N ASN A 73 -8.76 -16.68 -5.43
CA ASN A 73 -8.32 -17.48 -4.31
C ASN A 73 -6.88 -17.18 -3.83
N ALA A 74 -6.37 -15.98 -4.07
CA ALA A 74 -5.02 -15.60 -3.67
C ALA A 74 -4.94 -15.19 -2.18
N ALA A 75 -6.03 -14.60 -1.68
CA ALA A 75 -6.08 -14.03 -0.34
C ALA A 75 -7.53 -13.82 0.14
N THR A 76 -7.73 -13.58 1.43
CA THR A 76 -9.05 -13.32 2.02
C THR A 76 -9.04 -11.99 2.76
N LYS A 77 -9.99 -11.09 2.46
CA LYS A 77 -10.17 -9.90 3.30
C LYS A 77 -10.77 -10.29 4.63
N VAL A 78 -10.15 -9.84 5.72
CA VAL A 78 -10.58 -10.14 7.09
C VAL A 78 -10.95 -8.89 7.89
N MET A 79 -10.41 -7.73 7.52
CA MET A 79 -10.59 -6.51 8.30
C MET A 79 -10.62 -5.24 7.44
N THR A 80 -11.44 -4.28 7.86
CA THR A 80 -11.34 -2.87 7.46
C THR A 80 -11.03 -2.04 8.69
N ILE A 81 -10.05 -1.13 8.59
CA ILE A 81 -9.68 -0.20 9.65
C ILE A 81 -9.87 1.22 9.14
N ILE A 82 -10.62 2.01 9.90
CA ILE A 82 -10.85 3.43 9.64
C ILE A 82 -10.24 4.21 10.79
N VAL A 83 -9.33 5.12 10.49
CA VAL A 83 -8.76 6.04 11.48
C VAL A 83 -9.36 7.42 11.29
N GLY A 84 -10.05 7.88 12.33
CA GLY A 84 -10.68 9.20 12.39
C GLY A 84 -9.64 10.32 12.52
N PRO A 85 -10.01 11.59 12.25
CA PRO A 85 -9.09 12.73 12.34
C PRO A 85 -8.47 12.96 13.73
N THR A 86 -9.09 12.41 14.78
CA THR A 86 -8.61 12.46 16.17
C THR A 86 -7.72 11.26 16.54
N GLY A 87 -7.40 10.39 15.58
CA GLY A 87 -6.69 9.13 15.81
C GLY A 87 -7.57 7.98 16.32
N LYS A 88 -8.89 8.20 16.47
CA LYS A 88 -9.83 7.15 16.89
C LYS A 88 -9.93 6.06 15.82
N ILE A 89 -9.70 4.81 16.22
CA ILE A 89 -9.78 3.65 15.34
C ILE A 89 -11.18 3.03 15.40
N HIS A 90 -11.72 2.73 14.21
CA HIS A 90 -12.92 1.93 14.01
C HIS A 90 -12.58 0.72 13.15
N THR A 91 -12.93 -0.47 13.62
CA THR A 91 -12.68 -1.72 12.89
C THR A 91 -13.99 -2.39 12.48
N SER A 92 -13.92 -3.12 11.38
CA SER A 92 -14.93 -4.10 10.97
C SER A 92 -14.21 -5.38 10.58
N GLY A 93 -14.53 -6.49 11.24
CA GLY A 93 -13.76 -7.72 11.17
C GLY A 93 -12.65 -7.80 12.23
N HIS A 94 -11.89 -8.89 12.22
CA HIS A 94 -10.82 -9.18 13.19
C HIS A 94 -9.71 -9.98 12.50
N LEU A 95 -8.50 -9.99 13.07
CA LEU A 95 -7.42 -10.85 12.58
C LEU A 95 -7.57 -12.25 13.15
N SER A 96 -7.92 -13.20 12.29
CA SER A 96 -7.80 -14.63 12.61
C SER A 96 -6.38 -15.12 12.33
N ARG A 97 -5.91 -16.13 13.05
CA ARG A 97 -4.61 -16.79 12.79
C ARG A 97 -4.68 -17.79 11.60
N ILE A 98 -5.70 -17.69 10.76
CA ILE A 98 -5.89 -18.59 9.62
C ILE A 98 -4.89 -18.21 8.52
N ALA A 99 -4.17 -19.22 8.01
CA ALA A 99 -3.22 -19.04 6.92
C ALA A 99 -3.95 -18.95 5.56
N ASN A 100 -4.55 -17.80 5.27
CA ASN A 100 -5.29 -17.52 4.03
C ASN A 100 -4.85 -16.20 3.35
N ASN A 101 -3.63 -15.74 3.66
CA ASN A 101 -3.11 -14.42 3.27
C ASN A 101 -4.10 -13.31 3.66
N PRO A 102 -4.29 -13.03 4.96
CA PRO A 102 -5.33 -12.11 5.41
C PRO A 102 -5.10 -10.70 4.87
N LEU A 103 -6.15 -10.06 4.33
CA LEU A 103 -6.09 -8.68 3.84
C LEU A 103 -6.74 -7.73 4.83
N ILE A 104 -6.03 -6.64 5.16
CA ILE A 104 -6.51 -5.54 5.99
C ILE A 104 -6.58 -4.28 5.13
N GLN A 105 -7.78 -3.71 5.00
CA GLN A 105 -7.99 -2.49 4.24
C GLN A 105 -7.95 -1.27 5.16
N VAL A 106 -6.99 -0.36 4.94
CA VAL A 106 -6.88 0.89 5.72
C VAL A 106 -7.59 2.04 5.00
N ILE A 107 -8.33 2.84 5.75
CA ILE A 107 -9.02 4.05 5.27
C ILE A 107 -8.70 5.19 6.24
N PHE A 108 -8.03 6.24 5.73
CA PHE A 108 -7.86 7.49 6.46
C PHE A 108 -9.13 8.33 6.30
N ALA A 109 -9.81 8.64 7.41
CA ALA A 109 -11.02 9.46 7.36
C ALA A 109 -10.72 10.88 6.85
N ASN A 110 -9.56 11.42 7.20
CA ASN A 110 -9.02 12.64 6.60
C ASN A 110 -8.14 12.30 5.39
N SER A 111 -8.75 12.01 4.25
CA SER A 111 -8.03 11.68 3.01
C SER A 111 -7.22 12.85 2.43
N LEU A 112 -7.51 14.07 2.87
CA LEU A 112 -6.80 15.30 2.47
C LEU A 112 -5.50 15.51 3.24
N ALA A 113 -5.28 14.80 4.36
CA ALA A 113 -4.06 14.94 5.13
C ALA A 113 -2.83 14.49 4.31
N GLY A 114 -1.68 15.12 4.58
CA GLY A 114 -0.43 14.75 3.94
C GLY A 114 0.17 13.46 4.51
N TYR A 115 1.14 12.89 3.81
CA TYR A 115 1.79 11.62 4.15
C TYR A 115 2.39 11.56 5.57
N ARG A 116 2.79 12.70 6.16
CA ARG A 116 3.30 12.73 7.55
C ARG A 116 2.20 12.45 8.57
N THR A 117 1.01 12.99 8.35
CA THR A 117 -0.16 12.73 9.21
C THR A 117 -0.62 11.29 9.01
N HIS A 118 -0.78 10.84 7.76
CA HIS A 118 -1.10 9.44 7.46
C HIS A 118 -0.05 8.47 8.02
N GLY A 119 1.23 8.87 8.07
CA GLY A 119 2.29 8.07 8.70
C GLY A 119 2.10 7.93 10.21
N LYS A 120 1.73 9.00 10.93
CA LYS A 120 1.39 8.93 12.35
C LYS A 120 0.16 8.05 12.59
N GLU A 121 -0.89 8.23 11.78
CA GLU A 121 -2.11 7.43 11.85
C GLU A 121 -1.84 5.95 11.54
N LEU A 122 -0.98 5.65 10.56
CA LEU A 122 -0.54 4.29 10.26
C LEU A 122 0.24 3.68 11.42
N ALA A 123 1.13 4.42 12.08
CA ALA A 123 1.80 3.94 13.28
C ALA A 123 0.80 3.65 14.42
N THR A 124 -0.24 4.46 14.59
CA THR A 124 -1.34 4.19 15.52
C THR A 124 -2.10 2.91 15.16
N ILE A 125 -2.39 2.68 13.87
CA ILE A 125 -3.02 1.44 13.39
C ILE A 125 -2.14 0.22 13.68
N LEU A 126 -0.85 0.29 13.37
CA LEU A 126 0.09 -0.81 13.61
C LEU A 126 0.21 -1.12 15.11
N ARG A 127 0.22 -0.09 15.97
CA ARG A 127 0.18 -0.27 17.43
C ARG A 127 -1.11 -0.93 17.89
N PHE A 128 -2.26 -0.47 17.38
CA PHE A 128 -3.55 -1.05 17.70
C PHE A 128 -3.60 -2.53 17.33
N LEU A 129 -3.18 -2.87 16.11
CA LEU A 129 -3.12 -4.25 15.64
C LEU A 129 -2.16 -5.11 16.49
N GLN A 130 -1.03 -4.55 16.92
CA GLN A 130 -0.11 -5.25 17.80
C GLN A 130 -0.75 -5.58 19.16
N VAL A 131 -1.40 -4.60 19.78
CA VAL A 131 -1.93 -4.71 21.15
C VAL A 131 -3.23 -5.50 21.19
N HIS A 132 -4.15 -5.27 20.25
CA HIS A 132 -5.51 -5.81 20.30
C HIS A 132 -5.73 -7.01 19.39
N GLU A 133 -4.92 -7.15 18.34
CA GLU A 133 -5.07 -8.22 17.35
C GLU A 133 -3.85 -9.16 17.32
N GLY A 134 -2.88 -8.94 18.22
CA GLY A 134 -1.68 -9.78 18.37
C GLY A 134 -0.75 -9.75 17.15
N LEU A 135 -0.77 -8.68 16.35
CA LEU A 135 0.05 -8.55 15.15
C LEU A 135 1.54 -8.45 15.51
N THR A 136 2.35 -9.36 14.98
CA THR A 136 3.82 -9.37 15.17
C THR A 136 4.59 -9.14 13.88
N GLU A 137 4.06 -9.62 12.75
CA GLU A 137 4.64 -9.47 11.42
C GLU A 137 3.56 -9.08 10.42
N TYR A 138 3.90 -8.32 9.39
CA TYR A 138 2.96 -7.94 8.33
C TYR A 138 3.63 -7.71 6.98
N HIS A 139 2.80 -7.68 5.94
CA HIS A 139 3.11 -7.12 4.63
C HIS A 139 2.33 -5.83 4.42
N LEU A 140 2.77 -5.00 3.49
CA LEU A 140 2.07 -3.75 3.19
C LEU A 140 2.15 -3.41 1.71
N VAL A 141 1.02 -3.04 1.13
CA VAL A 141 0.89 -2.49 -0.22
C VAL A 141 0.48 -1.03 -0.08
N ALA A 142 1.27 -0.11 -0.62
CA ALA A 142 1.01 1.32 -0.52
C ALA A 142 1.08 2.01 -1.87
N HIS A 143 0.11 2.88 -2.12
CA HIS A 143 0.05 3.68 -3.34
C HIS A 143 0.46 5.13 -3.08
N SER A 144 1.24 5.71 -4.00
CA SER A 144 1.56 7.14 -4.02
C SER A 144 2.02 7.65 -2.65
N TRP A 145 1.41 8.71 -2.13
CA TRP A 145 1.70 9.26 -0.80
C TRP A 145 1.47 8.30 0.38
N GLY A 146 0.67 7.25 0.23
CA GLY A 146 0.58 6.17 1.23
C GLY A 146 1.91 5.44 1.39
N GLY A 147 2.70 5.35 0.31
CA GLY A 147 4.06 4.82 0.36
C GLY A 147 5.00 5.74 1.12
N ASN A 148 4.91 7.05 0.89
CA ASN A 148 5.64 8.05 1.68
C ASN A 148 5.24 7.99 3.16
N ALA A 149 3.97 7.74 3.48
CA ALA A 149 3.51 7.55 4.86
C ALA A 149 4.20 6.34 5.51
N MET A 150 4.25 5.19 4.83
CA MET A 150 4.95 4.01 5.33
C MET A 150 6.46 4.24 5.47
N LEU A 151 7.11 4.88 4.50
CA LEU A 151 8.53 5.21 4.60
C LEU A 151 8.79 6.10 5.83
N ASN A 152 7.93 7.09 6.10
CA ASN A 152 8.05 7.91 7.30
C ASN A 152 7.89 7.10 8.60
N VAL A 153 7.05 6.06 8.61
CA VAL A 153 6.96 5.13 9.74
C VAL A 153 8.27 4.35 9.89
N LEU A 154 8.80 3.74 8.82
CA LEU A 154 10.03 2.92 8.87
C LEU A 154 11.23 3.70 9.42
N PHE A 155 11.37 4.97 9.05
CA PHE A 155 12.46 5.84 9.49
C PHE A 155 12.05 6.71 10.70
N SER A 156 11.27 6.16 11.63
CA SER A 156 10.86 6.84 12.87
C SER A 156 11.18 6.02 14.11
N GLU A 157 11.29 6.69 15.25
CA GLU A 157 11.46 6.04 16.57
C GLU A 157 10.34 5.03 16.87
N ALA A 158 9.11 5.30 16.40
CA ALA A 158 7.99 4.40 16.62
C ALA A 158 8.26 2.99 16.05
N ASN A 159 8.95 2.89 14.90
CA ASN A 159 9.30 1.62 14.25
C ASN A 159 10.06 0.66 15.18
N GLN A 160 10.81 1.17 16.16
CA GLN A 160 11.60 0.36 17.09
C GLN A 160 10.76 -0.62 17.94
N THR A 161 9.45 -0.35 18.06
CA THR A 161 8.53 -1.11 18.91
C THR A 161 7.27 -1.57 18.20
N LEU A 162 7.12 -1.26 16.91
CA LEU A 162 6.00 -1.71 16.09
C LEU A 162 6.24 -3.14 15.56
N PRO A 163 5.21 -3.81 15.01
CA PRO A 163 5.36 -5.09 14.32
C PRO A 163 6.42 -5.05 13.20
N ILE A 164 6.95 -6.21 12.82
CA ILE A 164 8.00 -6.34 11.81
C ILE A 164 7.39 -6.32 10.40
N LEU A 165 7.92 -5.48 9.51
CA LEU A 165 7.50 -5.42 8.12
C LEU A 165 8.34 -6.40 7.30
N LYS A 166 7.71 -7.42 6.72
CA LYS A 166 8.41 -8.44 5.95
C LYS A 166 8.52 -8.08 4.47
N LYS A 167 7.41 -7.61 3.88
CA LYS A 167 7.31 -7.27 2.46
C LYS A 167 6.58 -5.95 2.29
N LEU A 168 7.16 -5.04 1.51
CA LEU A 168 6.60 -3.73 1.16
C LEU A 168 6.45 -3.65 -0.35
N VAL A 169 5.22 -3.46 -0.84
CA VAL A 169 4.95 -3.18 -2.25
C VAL A 169 4.59 -1.71 -2.39
N LEU A 170 5.45 -0.97 -3.10
CA LEU A 170 5.24 0.44 -3.41
C LEU A 170 4.64 0.56 -4.81
N LEU A 171 3.54 1.27 -4.95
CA LEU A 171 2.86 1.49 -6.23
C LEU A 171 2.96 2.97 -6.61
N GLY A 172 3.83 3.30 -7.58
CA GLY A 172 3.98 4.67 -8.09
C GLY A 172 4.28 5.69 -7.00
N VAL A 173 5.21 5.38 -6.09
CA VAL A 173 5.46 6.23 -4.92
C VAL A 173 6.51 7.29 -5.28
N PRO A 174 6.21 8.60 -5.17
CA PRO A 174 7.18 9.65 -5.46
C PRO A 174 8.09 9.84 -4.24
N VAL A 175 9.12 8.99 -4.11
CA VAL A 175 10.00 8.96 -2.93
C VAL A 175 10.89 10.21 -2.84
N ASN A 176 11.28 10.78 -3.98
CA ASN A 176 12.06 12.02 -4.07
C ASN A 176 11.40 12.97 -5.08
N GLU A 177 10.31 13.64 -4.69
CA GLU A 177 9.51 14.49 -5.60
C GLU A 177 10.33 15.58 -6.27
N GLY A 178 10.07 15.83 -7.54
CA GLY A 178 10.80 16.81 -8.35
C GLY A 178 12.14 16.30 -8.87
N ALA A 179 12.58 15.10 -8.49
CA ALA A 179 13.81 14.52 -9.02
C ALA A 179 13.64 14.04 -10.46
N ASP A 180 14.47 14.57 -11.36
CA ASP A 180 14.53 14.15 -12.76
C ASP A 180 15.65 13.11 -12.98
N ASN A 181 15.70 12.08 -12.13
CA ASN A 181 16.71 11.03 -12.28
C ASN A 181 16.35 10.15 -13.48
N THR A 182 16.96 10.41 -14.63
CA THR A 182 16.78 9.63 -15.87
C THR A 182 17.70 8.41 -15.94
N GLU A 183 18.74 8.35 -15.10
CA GLU A 183 19.69 7.24 -15.04
C GLU A 183 19.14 6.06 -14.22
N LEU A 184 18.93 4.93 -14.91
CA LEU A 184 18.51 3.67 -14.33
C LEU A 184 19.56 2.60 -14.62
N PRO A 185 20.01 1.80 -13.62
CA PRO A 185 19.57 1.83 -12.22
C PRO A 185 20.21 2.98 -11.43
N LEU A 186 19.41 3.60 -10.55
CA LEU A 186 19.94 4.54 -9.57
C LEU A 186 20.69 3.74 -8.47
N THR A 187 22.02 3.69 -8.54
CA THR A 187 22.87 2.91 -7.62
C THR A 187 23.40 3.73 -6.44
N GLY A 188 23.40 5.06 -6.54
CA GLY A 188 23.85 5.98 -5.50
C GLY A 188 22.78 6.98 -5.09
N LEU A 189 23.08 7.82 -4.10
CA LEU A 189 22.16 8.88 -3.67
C LEU A 189 21.86 9.84 -4.85
N PRO A 190 20.61 10.26 -5.04
CA PRO A 190 20.26 11.19 -6.11
C PRO A 190 20.95 12.55 -5.90
N ARG A 191 21.24 13.24 -7.01
CA ARG A 191 21.89 14.57 -7.02
C ARG A 191 20.96 15.62 -6.41
N PHE A 192 19.73 15.70 -6.93
CA PHE A 192 18.67 16.49 -6.33
C PHE A 192 17.99 15.69 -5.22
N ARG A 193 17.78 16.34 -4.07
CA ARG A 193 17.12 15.75 -2.90
C ARG A 193 16.07 16.70 -2.42
N ALA A 194 14.82 16.35 -2.66
CA ALA A 194 13.68 17.09 -2.13
C ALA A 194 13.72 17.08 -0.59
N PRO A 195 13.15 18.09 0.09
CA PRO A 195 13.19 18.19 1.54
C PRO A 195 12.73 16.93 2.28
N GLN A 196 11.69 16.26 1.79
CA GLN A 196 11.21 14.99 2.35
C GLN A 196 12.21 13.85 2.21
N TYR A 197 12.90 13.76 1.08
CA TYR A 197 13.90 12.72 0.85
C TYR A 197 15.13 12.95 1.72
N ALA A 198 15.60 14.20 1.82
CA ALA A 198 16.69 14.58 2.69
C ALA A 198 16.38 14.29 4.18
N ASP A 199 15.13 14.51 4.60
CA ASP A 199 14.66 14.18 5.96
C ASP A 199 14.65 12.66 6.23
N LEU A 200 14.23 11.83 5.26
CA LEU A 200 14.34 10.37 5.39
C LEU A 200 15.80 9.92 5.51
N LEU A 201 16.71 10.50 4.73
CA LEU A 201 18.15 10.18 4.81
C LEU A 201 18.76 10.52 6.18
N LYS A 202 18.38 11.65 6.78
CA LYS A 202 18.84 12.02 8.13
C LYS A 202 18.42 11.02 9.20
N ARG A 203 17.29 10.34 8.99
CA ARG A 203 16.69 9.37 9.91
C ARG A 203 16.98 7.93 9.52
N ARG A 204 17.85 7.69 8.54
CA ARG A 204 18.10 6.34 7.98
C ARG A 204 18.54 5.32 9.02
N ASP A 205 19.27 5.77 10.04
CA ASP A 205 19.81 4.93 11.11
C ASP A 205 18.69 4.40 12.04
N LEU A 206 17.48 4.97 11.97
CA LEU A 206 16.28 4.53 12.70
C LEU A 206 15.55 3.34 12.04
N LEU A 207 16.04 2.85 10.90
CA LEU A 207 15.48 1.66 10.25
C LEU A 207 15.63 0.39 11.10
N GLY A 208 16.49 0.43 12.14
CA GLY A 208 16.84 -0.69 13.00
C GLY A 208 15.64 -1.59 13.36
N ARG A 209 15.82 -2.90 13.12
CA ARG A 209 14.87 -4.05 13.26
C ARG A 209 14.17 -4.60 12.01
N GLN A 210 14.66 -4.34 10.79
CA GLN A 210 14.10 -4.97 9.57
C GLN A 210 15.13 -5.83 8.78
N PRO A 211 15.78 -6.84 9.40
CA PRO A 211 16.97 -7.49 8.82
C PRO A 211 16.72 -8.29 7.53
N GLN A 212 15.48 -8.40 7.07
CA GLN A 212 15.10 -9.17 5.88
C GLN A 212 13.95 -8.51 5.10
N LEU A 213 13.80 -7.18 5.18
CA LEU A 213 12.75 -6.47 4.46
C LEU A 213 12.94 -6.62 2.94
N GLU A 214 11.89 -7.09 2.27
CA GLU A 214 11.79 -7.08 0.81
C GLU A 214 10.90 -5.93 0.34
N ILE A 215 11.41 -5.10 -0.55
CA ILE A 215 10.71 -3.97 -1.13
C ILE A 215 10.54 -4.21 -2.63
N PHE A 216 9.30 -4.23 -3.07
CA PHE A 216 8.90 -4.35 -4.46
C PHE A 216 8.36 -3.01 -4.93
N ASN A 217 9.19 -2.27 -5.67
CA ASN A 217 8.87 -0.96 -6.20
C ASN A 217 8.25 -1.11 -7.60
N LEU A 218 6.93 -1.03 -7.69
CA LEU A 218 6.18 -1.11 -8.95
C LEU A 218 5.89 0.30 -9.46
N ILE A 219 6.30 0.58 -10.70
CA ILE A 219 6.21 1.92 -11.27
C ILE A 219 5.47 1.85 -12.61
N GLY A 220 4.38 2.61 -12.76
CA GLY A 220 3.69 2.75 -14.04
C GLY A 220 4.54 3.56 -15.03
N LYS A 221 4.39 3.27 -16.32
CA LYS A 221 5.10 4.00 -17.38
C LYS A 221 4.23 4.20 -18.59
N LEU A 222 3.68 5.41 -18.73
CA LEU A 222 2.99 5.83 -19.93
C LEU A 222 3.96 6.03 -21.10
N GLN A 223 3.48 5.77 -22.31
CA GLN A 223 4.23 6.07 -23.54
C GLN A 223 4.56 7.56 -23.60
N HIS A 224 5.78 7.90 -24.01
CA HIS A 224 6.28 9.27 -24.16
C HIS A 224 6.22 10.16 -22.89
N ARG A 225 6.04 9.57 -21.70
CA ARG A 225 6.09 10.28 -20.41
C ARG A 225 7.27 9.80 -19.59
N ALA A 226 7.75 10.59 -18.64
CA ALA A 226 8.85 10.21 -17.74
C ALA A 226 8.43 9.20 -16.65
N GLY A 227 7.15 8.88 -16.52
CA GLY A 227 6.60 7.93 -15.55
C GLY A 227 5.12 7.64 -15.80
N ASP A 228 4.33 7.56 -14.73
CA ASP A 228 2.93 7.12 -14.77
C ASP A 228 1.92 8.25 -15.02
N GLY A 229 2.41 9.47 -15.28
CA GLY A 229 1.60 10.67 -15.47
C GLY A 229 1.59 11.61 -14.27
N GLU A 230 1.88 11.11 -13.07
CA GLU A 230 1.97 11.91 -11.84
C GLU A 230 3.33 11.74 -11.15
N THR A 231 3.81 10.50 -11.04
CA THR A 231 5.11 10.15 -10.48
C THR A 231 6.09 9.80 -11.60
N LYS A 232 7.24 10.47 -11.63
CA LYS A 232 8.32 10.15 -12.56
C LYS A 232 9.06 8.91 -12.07
N ILE A 233 9.60 8.10 -13.00
CA ILE A 233 10.43 6.95 -12.61
C ILE A 233 11.60 7.41 -11.72
N GLY A 234 12.24 8.54 -12.06
CA GLY A 234 13.37 9.08 -11.31
C GLY A 234 13.07 9.41 -9.84
N GLU A 235 11.84 9.77 -9.51
CA GLU A 235 11.38 10.04 -8.15
C GLU A 235 11.17 8.72 -7.39
N ALA A 236 10.60 7.72 -8.06
CA ALA A 236 10.27 6.43 -7.46
C ALA A 236 11.48 5.53 -7.22
N VAL A 237 12.47 5.53 -8.11
CA VAL A 237 13.69 4.69 -7.95
C VAL A 237 14.63 5.18 -6.85
N ALA A 238 14.42 6.39 -6.35
CA ALA A 238 15.14 6.93 -5.20
C ALA A 238 14.92 6.12 -3.91
N VAL A 239 13.95 5.19 -3.88
CA VAL A 239 13.79 4.25 -2.77
C VAL A 239 15.03 3.39 -2.54
N LYS A 240 15.71 2.89 -3.60
CA LYS A 240 16.81 1.93 -3.43
C LYS A 240 17.98 2.52 -2.64
N PRO A 241 18.47 3.75 -2.94
CA PRO A 241 19.51 4.37 -2.13
C PRO A 241 19.15 4.65 -0.66
N LEU A 242 17.87 4.81 -0.30
CA LEU A 242 17.46 4.97 1.12
C LEU A 242 17.78 3.74 1.98
N PHE A 243 17.80 2.56 1.37
CA PHE A 243 18.02 1.28 2.05
C PHE A 243 19.45 0.74 1.90
N ALA A 244 20.37 1.53 1.33
CA ALA A 244 21.76 1.12 1.17
C ALA A 244 22.40 0.78 2.53
N GLY A 245 23.04 -0.39 2.63
CA GLY A 245 23.69 -0.88 3.86
C GLY A 245 22.73 -1.48 4.91
N SER A 246 21.41 -1.46 4.68
CA SER A 246 20.43 -1.97 5.67
C SER A 246 20.19 -3.48 5.64
N GLY A 247 20.64 -4.18 4.59
CA GLY A 247 20.30 -5.57 4.32
C GLY A 247 18.94 -5.78 3.63
N ALA A 248 18.10 -4.74 3.51
CA ALA A 248 16.84 -4.81 2.78
C ALA A 248 17.08 -5.02 1.27
N ARG A 249 16.24 -5.85 0.63
CA ARG A 249 16.28 -6.10 -0.82
C ARG A 249 15.26 -5.22 -1.52
N VAL A 250 15.71 -4.41 -2.48
CA VAL A 250 14.84 -3.53 -3.27
C VAL A 250 14.82 -3.99 -4.74
N THR A 251 13.67 -4.46 -5.19
CA THR A 251 13.42 -4.86 -6.58
C THR A 251 12.50 -3.83 -7.24
N THR A 252 12.89 -3.29 -8.39
CA THR A 252 12.06 -2.35 -9.16
C THR A 252 11.50 -3.02 -10.41
N THR A 253 10.20 -2.88 -10.63
CA THR A 253 9.52 -3.36 -11.84
C THR A 253 8.78 -2.21 -12.50
N ILE A 254 9.04 -2.00 -13.78
CA ILE A 254 8.28 -1.06 -14.60
C ILE A 254 7.07 -1.79 -15.18
N LEU A 255 5.89 -1.18 -15.07
CA LEU A 255 4.63 -1.67 -15.63
C LEU A 255 4.24 -0.79 -16.84
N PRO A 256 4.58 -1.21 -18.07
CA PRO A 256 4.33 -0.40 -19.26
C PRO A 256 2.84 -0.15 -19.49
N GLY A 257 2.50 1.05 -19.94
CA GLY A 257 1.15 1.46 -20.30
C GLY A 257 0.23 1.77 -19.12
N LEU A 258 0.65 1.58 -17.88
CA LEU A 258 -0.15 1.93 -16.70
C LEU A 258 0.11 3.37 -16.25
N ASN A 259 -0.97 4.12 -16.04
CA ASN A 259 -0.93 5.40 -15.35
C ASN A 259 -0.98 5.26 -13.81
N HIS A 260 -0.89 6.40 -13.12
CA HIS A 260 -0.84 6.49 -11.66
C HIS A 260 -2.04 5.83 -10.94
N HIS A 261 -3.24 5.88 -11.52
CA HIS A 261 -4.43 5.26 -10.95
C HIS A 261 -4.61 3.80 -11.38
N GLN A 262 -4.25 3.47 -12.62
CA GLN A 262 -4.38 2.13 -13.18
C GLN A 262 -3.49 1.10 -12.48
N ILE A 263 -2.40 1.55 -11.86
CA ILE A 263 -1.47 0.67 -11.12
C ILE A 263 -2.12 -0.06 -9.94
N HIS A 264 -3.28 0.38 -9.46
CA HIS A 264 -4.03 -0.29 -8.40
C HIS A 264 -5.44 -0.75 -8.85
N GLN A 265 -5.68 -0.80 -10.16
CA GLN A 265 -6.99 -1.14 -10.74
C GLN A 265 -6.91 -2.18 -11.88
N THR A 266 -5.72 -2.63 -12.26
CA THR A 266 -5.53 -3.46 -13.47
C THR A 266 -4.88 -4.81 -13.16
N HIS A 267 -5.30 -5.84 -13.90
CA HIS A 267 -4.78 -7.21 -13.76
C HIS A 267 -3.25 -7.34 -13.86
N PRO A 268 -2.52 -6.61 -14.74
CA PRO A 268 -1.07 -6.66 -14.77
C PRO A 268 -0.43 -6.26 -13.43
N ALA A 269 -0.95 -5.22 -12.77
CA ALA A 269 -0.46 -4.82 -11.47
C ALA A 269 -0.87 -5.82 -10.37
N PHE A 270 -2.09 -6.34 -10.42
CA PHE A 270 -2.56 -7.36 -9.48
C PHE A 270 -1.68 -8.61 -9.51
N ARG A 271 -1.31 -9.08 -10.70
CA ARG A 271 -0.34 -10.16 -10.89
C ARG A 271 1.00 -9.86 -10.23
N ALA A 272 1.56 -8.67 -10.49
CA ALA A 272 2.86 -8.29 -9.93
C ALA A 272 2.82 -8.24 -8.39
N ILE A 273 1.71 -7.79 -7.81
CA ILE A 273 1.52 -7.75 -6.36
C ILE A 273 1.40 -9.16 -5.77
N VAL A 274 0.59 -10.04 -6.38
CA VAL A 274 0.50 -11.45 -5.96
C VAL A 274 1.86 -12.15 -6.08
N ALA A 275 2.60 -11.87 -7.15
CA ALA A 275 3.94 -12.40 -7.37
C ALA A 275 4.90 -11.99 -6.25
N ALA A 276 4.93 -10.70 -5.92
CA ALA A 276 5.76 -10.14 -4.86
C ALA A 276 5.42 -10.72 -3.47
N LEU A 277 4.13 -10.84 -3.16
CA LEU A 277 3.67 -11.19 -1.83
C LEU A 277 3.65 -12.70 -1.57
N TRP A 278 3.11 -13.49 -2.50
CA TRP A 278 2.65 -14.85 -2.20
C TRP A 278 3.07 -15.93 -3.19
N GLN A 279 3.72 -15.61 -4.31
CA GLN A 279 4.15 -16.66 -5.25
C GLN A 279 5.12 -17.61 -4.56
N SER A 280 4.86 -18.91 -4.71
CA SER A 280 5.81 -19.94 -4.28
C SER A 280 7.05 -19.90 -5.18
N ASP A 281 8.22 -20.14 -4.59
CA ASP A 281 9.42 -20.40 -5.38
C ASP A 281 9.13 -21.57 -6.33
N PRO A 282 9.61 -21.54 -7.58
CA PRO A 282 9.37 -22.64 -8.51
C PRO A 282 9.91 -23.93 -7.90
N VAL A 283 9.00 -24.90 -7.65
CA VAL A 283 9.38 -26.28 -7.35
C VAL A 283 10.10 -26.77 -8.59
N VAL A 284 11.43 -26.79 -8.59
CA VAL A 284 12.21 -27.45 -9.63
C VAL A 284 12.11 -28.95 -9.35
N PRO A 285 11.36 -29.74 -10.15
CA PRO A 285 11.42 -31.18 -10.01
C PRO A 285 12.84 -31.61 -10.39
N PRO A 286 13.46 -32.57 -9.68
CA PRO A 286 14.87 -32.90 -9.88
C PRO A 286 15.27 -33.32 -11.31
N ASN A 287 14.33 -33.53 -12.24
CA ASN A 287 14.61 -33.96 -13.62
C ASN A 287 13.68 -33.37 -14.72
N ALA A 288 13.07 -32.19 -14.56
CA ALA A 288 12.23 -31.63 -15.63
C ALA A 288 13.04 -30.83 -16.67
N PRO A 289 12.96 -31.13 -17.99
CA PRO A 289 13.57 -30.30 -19.01
C PRO A 289 12.90 -28.91 -19.05
N LYS A 290 13.72 -27.85 -19.18
CA LYS A 290 13.27 -26.45 -19.26
C LYS A 290 12.29 -26.26 -20.42
N LYS A 291 10.97 -26.29 -20.17
CA LYS A 291 9.97 -25.80 -21.11
C LYS A 291 9.82 -24.28 -20.97
N ARG A 292 10.07 -23.56 -22.07
CA ARG A 292 9.71 -22.15 -22.20
C ARG A 292 8.18 -22.03 -22.21
N GLY A 293 7.67 -21.12 -21.37
CA GLY A 293 6.46 -20.35 -21.62
C GLY A 293 5.14 -21.09 -21.57
N GLN A 294 4.66 -21.39 -20.36
CA GLN A 294 3.23 -21.33 -20.06
C GLN A 294 3.07 -20.66 -18.70
N TYR A 295 2.89 -19.33 -18.72
CA TYR A 295 2.46 -18.60 -17.54
C TYR A 295 0.95 -18.77 -17.39
N SER A 296 0.55 -19.23 -16.19
CA SER A 296 -0.82 -19.40 -15.73
C SER A 296 -1.66 -18.15 -16.03
N THR A 297 -2.86 -18.38 -16.57
CA THR A 297 -3.79 -17.34 -17.02
C THR A 297 -4.32 -16.53 -15.84
N TYR A 298 -3.90 -15.27 -15.78
CA TYR A 298 -4.52 -14.17 -15.05
C TYR A 298 -4.99 -13.11 -16.06
#